data_AF-A0A3D5Q0K4-F1
#
_entry.id   AF-A0A3D5Q0K4-F1
#
_cell.length_a   1.000
_cell.length_b   1.000
_cell.length_c   1.000
_cell.angle_alpha   90.00
_cell.angle_beta   90.00
_cell.angle_gamma   90.00
#
_symmetry.space_group_name_H-M   'P 1'
#
loop_
_entity.id
_entity.type
_entity.pdbx_description
1 polymer ?
#
loop_
_entity_poly.entity_id
_entity_poly.type
_entity_poly.pdbx_seq_one_letter_code
_entity_poly.pdbx_strand_id
1 'polypeptide(L)' 'ERAIMNQTRTIRLPIHVVKELNLYLRAARDLAQKLDHEPSAEEIARMVDKPVADVKKMLGLNERVASMDTPIGSGGE' A
#
# COMPACT_ATOMS: atom_id res chain seq x y z
N GLU A 1 -7.38 35.75 -3.18
CA GLU A 1 -6.98 34.39 -2.77
C GLU A 1 -7.53 33.35 -3.75
N ARG A 2 -6.68 32.47 -4.31
CA ARG A 2 -7.11 31.39 -5.23
C ARG A 2 -6.82 30.03 -4.61
N ALA A 3 -7.58 29.04 -5.08
CA ALA A 3 -7.41 27.60 -4.92
C ALA A 3 -8.09 26.98 -3.68
N ILE A 4 -9.42 26.96 -3.77
CA ILE A 4 -10.27 26.02 -3.02
C ILE A 4 -9.86 24.59 -3.41
N MET A 5 -9.35 23.87 -2.41
CA MET A 5 -9.48 22.44 -2.16
C MET A 5 -9.41 21.53 -3.40
N ASN A 6 -8.24 20.93 -3.62
CA ASN A 6 -8.11 19.70 -4.39
C ASN A 6 -9.04 18.65 -3.79
N GLN A 7 -10.15 18.37 -4.48
CA GLN A 7 -10.95 17.17 -4.26
C GLN A 7 -10.09 15.96 -4.64
N THR A 8 -9.32 15.46 -3.69
CA THR A 8 -8.63 14.17 -3.81
C THR A 8 -9.68 13.10 -4.04
N ARG A 9 -9.85 12.67 -5.30
CA ARG A 9 -10.75 11.58 -5.64
C ARG A 9 -10.16 10.30 -5.08
N THR A 10 -10.55 9.93 -3.85
CA THR A 10 -10.15 8.67 -3.24
C THR A 10 -10.53 7.52 -4.16
N ILE A 11 -9.54 6.85 -4.74
CA ILE A 11 -9.77 5.63 -5.53
C ILE A 11 -10.31 4.58 -4.55
N ARG A 12 -11.62 4.35 -4.60
CA ARG A 12 -12.29 3.43 -3.69
C ARG A 12 -12.01 1.99 -4.12
N LEU A 13 -11.14 1.31 -3.39
CA LEU A 13 -10.90 -0.12 -3.58
C LEU A 13 -12.10 -0.96 -3.10
N PRO A 14 -12.34 -2.13 -3.71
CA PRO A 14 -13.37 -3.06 -3.24
C PRO A 14 -13.11 -3.49 -1.79
N ILE A 15 -14.18 -3.76 -1.02
CA ILE A 15 -14.04 -4.13 0.39
C ILE A 15 -13.19 -5.40 0.60
N HIS A 16 -13.27 -6.37 -0.31
CA HIS A 16 -12.47 -7.60 -0.24
C HIS A 16 -10.97 -7.31 -0.43
N VAL A 17 -10.63 -6.41 -1.35
CA VAL A 17 -9.25 -5.97 -1.62
C VAL A 17 -8.68 -5.21 -0.43
N VAL A 18 -9.45 -4.29 0.16
CA VAL A 18 -9.00 -3.52 1.33
C VAL A 18 -8.76 -4.44 2.53
N LYS A 19 -9.65 -5.42 2.76
CA LYS A 19 -9.47 -6.41 3.83
C LYS A 19 -8.19 -7.22 3.63
N GLU A 20 -7.96 -7.68 2.41
CA GLU A 20 -6.79 -8.48 2.07
C GLU A 20 -5.49 -7.68 2.16
N LEU A 21 -5.48 -6.44 1.67
CA LEU A 21 -4.36 -5.52 1.81
C LEU A 21 -4.05 -5.23 3.29
N ASN A 22 -5.07 -4.99 4.12
CA ASN A 22 -4.88 -4.77 5.55
C ASN A 22 -4.27 -5.99 6.26
N LEU A 23 -4.62 -7.21 5.84
CA LEU A 23 -4.00 -8.43 6.37
C LEU A 23 -2.49 -8.43 6.12
N TYR A 24 -2.08 -8.12 4.89
CA TYR A 24 -0.65 -8.09 4.53
C TYR A 24 0.09 -6.95 5.20
N LEU A 25 -0.49 -5.76 5.29
CA LEU A 25 0.12 -4.62 5.97
C LEU A 25 0.31 -4.89 7.48
N ARG A 26 -0.63 -5.58 8.13
CA ARG A 26 -0.48 -5.99 9.53
C ARG A 26 0.63 -7.02 9.69
N ALA A 27 0.67 -8.04 8.82
CA ALA A 27 1.72 -9.05 8.84
C ALA A 27 3.10 -8.44 8.60
N ALA A 28 3.22 -7.53 7.63
CA ALA A 28 4.44 -6.78 7.39
C ALA A 28 4.88 -5.97 8.62
N ARG A 29 3.94 -5.30 9.30
CA ARG A 29 4.27 -4.54 10.50
C ARG A 29 4.72 -5.42 11.66
N ASP A 30 4.07 -6.57 11.87
CA ASP A 30 4.46 -7.55 12.88
C ASP A 30 5.85 -8.13 12.60
N LEU A 31 6.13 -8.46 11.33
CA LEU A 31 7.46 -8.91 10.91
C LEU A 31 8.50 -7.81 11.08
N ALA A 32 8.22 -6.56 10.71
CA ALA A 32 9.14 -5.43 10.89
C ALA A 32 9.45 -5.11 12.37
N GLN A 33 8.63 -5.60 13.30
CA GLN A 33 8.92 -5.49 14.74
C GLN A 33 9.79 -6.64 15.25
N LYS A 34 9.73 -7.81 14.59
CA LYS A 34 10.52 -9.00 14.93
C LYS A 34 11.87 -9.04 14.21
N LEU A 35 11.85 -8.61 12.96
CA LEU A 35 12.97 -8.39 12.09
C LEU A 35 13.40 -6.95 12.31
N ASP A 36 14.68 -6.70 12.55
CA ASP A 36 15.22 -5.34 12.67
C ASP A 36 15.30 -4.62 11.30
N HIS A 37 14.41 -4.97 10.36
CA HIS A 37 14.39 -4.47 8.99
C HIS A 37 12.99 -4.59 8.37
N GLU A 38 12.80 -3.92 7.23
CA GLU A 38 11.58 -4.06 6.42
C GLU A 38 11.46 -5.49 5.86
N PRO A 39 10.32 -6.18 6.08
CA PRO A 39 10.15 -7.54 5.64
C PRO A 39 9.94 -7.63 4.13
N SER A 40 10.51 -8.66 3.54
CA SER A 40 10.30 -8.96 2.13
C SER A 40 8.91 -9.55 1.87
N ALA A 41 8.40 -9.38 0.64
CA ALA A 41 7.11 -9.97 0.23
C ALA A 41 7.04 -11.49 0.45
N GLU A 42 8.18 -12.19 0.34
CA GLU A 42 8.29 -13.62 0.62
C GLU A 42 8.10 -13.96 2.12
N GLU A 43 8.59 -13.11 3.02
CA GLU A 43 8.47 -13.31 4.46
C GLU A 43 7.03 -13.07 4.92
N ILE A 44 6.42 -12.00 4.39
CA ILE A 44 5.00 -11.70 4.61
C ILE A 44 4.14 -12.85 4.09
N ALA A 45 4.42 -13.34 2.87
CA ALA A 45 3.72 -14.47 2.26
C ALA A 45 3.79 -15.75 3.10
N ARG A 46 4.97 -16.07 3.64
CA ARG A 46 5.15 -17.20 4.57
C ARG A 46 4.38 -17.00 5.87
N MET A 47 4.34 -15.78 6.40
CA MET A 47 3.62 -15.50 7.65
C MET A 47 2.10 -15.62 7.48
N VAL A 48 1.55 -15.17 6.35
CA VAL A 48 0.10 -15.21 6.08
C VAL A 48 -0.38 -16.48 5.37
N ASP A 49 0.51 -17.44 5.13
CA ASP A 49 0.27 -18.67 4.38
C ASP A 49 -0.41 -18.40 3.02
N LYS A 50 0.17 -17.49 2.23
CA LYS A 50 -0.33 -17.14 0.90
C LYS A 50 0.78 -17.11 -0.13
N PRO A 51 0.45 -17.27 -1.43
CA PRO A 51 1.43 -17.14 -2.49
C PRO A 51 2.03 -15.73 -2.52
N VAL A 52 3.36 -15.66 -2.68
CA VAL A 52 4.10 -14.40 -2.80
C VAL A 52 3.61 -13.51 -3.95
N ALA A 53 3.08 -14.12 -5.01
CA ALA A 53 2.52 -13.39 -6.15
C ALA A 53 1.34 -12.50 -5.73
N ASP A 54 0.44 -12.99 -4.88
CA ASP A 54 -0.70 -12.22 -4.37
C ASP A 54 -0.25 -11.09 -3.44
N VAL A 55 0.71 -11.35 -2.56
CA VAL A 55 1.29 -10.33 -1.68
C VAL A 55 1.93 -9.21 -2.50
N LYS A 56 2.78 -9.55 -3.49
CA LYS A 56 3.39 -8.56 -4.40
C LYS A 56 2.35 -7.74 -5.15
N LYS A 57 1.30 -8.39 -5.64
CA LYS A 57 0.20 -7.72 -6.37
C LYS A 57 -0.53 -6.71 -5.48
N MET A 58 -0.84 -7.08 -4.24
CA MET A 58 -1.55 -6.19 -3.32
C MET A 58 -0.67 -5.05 -2.80
N LEU A 59 0.59 -5.31 -2.47
CA LEU A 59 1.53 -4.26 -2.08
C LEU A 59 1.74 -3.25 -3.23
N GLY A 60 1.89 -3.73 -4.47
CA GLY A 60 1.99 -2.85 -5.64
C GLY A 60 0.70 -2.07 -5.93
N LEU A 61 -0.47 -2.61 -5.60
CA LEU A 61 -1.74 -1.86 -5.68
C LEU A 61 -1.75 -0.71 -4.68
N ASN A 62 -1.28 -0.94 -3.46
CA ASN A 62 -1.19 0.09 -2.42
C ASN A 62 -0.24 1.23 -2.82
N GLU A 63 0.93 0.89 -3.36
CA GLU A 63 1.87 1.91 -3.87
C GLU A 63 1.26 2.74 -5.00
N ARG A 64 0.60 2.10 -5.97
CA ARG A 64 -0.05 2.82 -7.08
C ARG A 64 -1.17 3.74 -6.59
N VAL A 65 -1.94 3.33 -5.60
CA VAL A 65 -2.97 4.17 -4.98
C VAL A 65 -2.33 5.35 -4.25
N ALA A 66 -1.29 5.13 -3.45
CA ALA A 66 -0.56 6.19 -2.75
C ALA A 66 0.13 7.18 -3.71
N SER A 67 0.71 6.70 -4.81
CA SER A 67 1.32 7.55 -5.85
C SER A 67 0.30 8.38 -6.62
N MET A 68 -0.92 7.87 -6.85
CA MET A 68 -2.00 8.64 -7.48
C MET A 68 -2.60 9.70 -6.55
N ASP A 69 -2.50 9.49 -5.23
CA ASP A 69 -2.98 10.41 -4.19
C ASP A 69 -1.97 11.52 -3.88
N THR A 70 -0.68 11.25 -4.07
CA THR A 70 0.37 12.26 -3.95
C THR A 70 0.25 13.21 -5.15
N PRO A 71 -0.12 14.50 -4.97
CA PRO A 71 -0.03 15.44 -6.07
C PRO A 71 1.44 15.51 -6.45
N ILE A 72 1.81 15.01 -7.62
CA ILE A 72 3.06 15.39 -8.25
C ILE A 72 2.94 16.90 -8.43
N GLY A 73 3.54 17.64 -7.51
CA GLY A 73 3.93 19.00 -7.75
C GLY A 73 4.85 18.95 -8.96
N SER A 74 4.30 19.19 -10.14
CA SER A 74 5.07 19.64 -11.29
C SER A 74 5.74 20.94 -10.87
N GLY A 75 6.93 20.79 -10.28
CA GLY A 75 7.86 21.88 -10.07
C GLY A 75 8.55 22.16 -11.40
N GLY A 76 8.48 23.42 -11.80
CA GLY A 76 9.55 24.07 -12.55
C GLY A 76 9.32 24.22 -14.05
N GLU A 77 8.45 25.16 -14.41
CA GLU A 77 8.80 26.29 -15.29
C GLU A 77 8.16 27.58 -14.74
#